data_AF-A0A6C1PBA3-F1
#
_entry.id   AF-A0A6C1PBA3-F1
#
_cell.length_a   1.000
_cell.length_b   1.000
_cell.length_c   1.000
_cell.angle_alpha   90.00
_cell.angle_beta   90.00
_cell.angle_gamma   90.00
#
_symmetry.space_group_name_H-M   'P 1'
#
loop_
_entity.id
_entity.type
_entity.pdbx_description
1 polymer ?
#
loop_
_entity_poly.entity_id
_entity_poly.type
_entity_poly.pdbx_seq_one_letter_code
_entity_poly.pdbx_strand_id
1 'polypeptide(L)'
;MAIMKTITMTLKNRLITLAAVLLFALPAAAQDYNWQDITSEFDLPEGIKAFKETSLNAWYLEVDLNVQDIVVHPYIGPSQDLLPFAQSVGAIAAINGGFFSGSTSLSTVIYPEEVMSRNVQTLSRPSGTYYVTRGFFGLREDRSATVEWVYHFSNLLEDFYRFDRPIPNTQTTPAPPPVKADGEVLEDIILGIGGAPVLVKNGQIDITYDEEVIWGGIGGFAETRARTAVGYTDDNKVILFVNNESPGLGFQKLAEIMLDLGSYEALNLDGGGSTHMTIGNQLVNKSLHSRQIPTILAIVPADSLKLPVKQSEIILDTEFDNVVLTGSGWFETANAGYYGDSRSMLAPIGDGSQFATYSPDLVENAEYEVYAWWVASFNRSTDTP
;
A
#
# COMPACT_ATOMS: atom_id res chain seq x y z
N MET A 1 -40.58 -70.73 -9.60
CA MET A 1 -39.79 -71.33 -10.70
C MET A 1 -39.31 -70.19 -11.57
N ALA A 2 -38.08 -69.72 -11.30
CA ALA A 2 -37.46 -68.58 -11.98
C ALA A 2 -36.89 -69.05 -13.33
N ILE A 3 -37.17 -68.32 -14.40
CA ILE A 3 -36.56 -68.54 -15.72
C ILE A 3 -35.70 -67.33 -16.03
N MET A 4 -34.41 -67.50 -15.78
CA MET A 4 -33.33 -66.62 -16.22
C MET A 4 -33.03 -66.97 -17.68
N LYS A 5 -33.16 -65.99 -18.59
CA LYS A 5 -32.71 -66.12 -19.98
C LYS A 5 -31.62 -65.08 -20.24
N THR A 6 -30.40 -65.57 -20.30
CA THR A 6 -29.18 -64.86 -20.67
C THR A 6 -29.30 -64.35 -22.10
N ILE A 7 -29.09 -63.05 -22.31
CA ILE A 7 -28.90 -62.44 -23.63
C ILE A 7 -27.41 -62.11 -23.77
N THR A 8 -26.75 -62.80 -24.69
CA THR A 8 -25.40 -62.54 -25.15
C THR A 8 -25.45 -61.35 -26.12
N MET A 9 -24.88 -60.20 -25.76
CA MET A 9 -24.62 -59.11 -26.72
C MET A 9 -23.14 -59.06 -27.08
N THR A 10 -22.90 -59.20 -28.39
CA THR A 10 -21.61 -59.18 -29.05
C THR A 10 -21.00 -57.77 -29.02
N LEU A 11 -19.76 -57.66 -28.54
CA LEU A 11 -18.95 -56.44 -28.57
C LEU A 11 -18.73 -56.02 -30.04
N LYS A 12 -19.25 -54.84 -30.43
CA LYS A 12 -18.79 -54.11 -31.62
C LYS A 12 -17.86 -52.99 -31.16
N ASN A 13 -16.59 -53.12 -31.55
CA ASN A 13 -15.56 -52.09 -31.48
C ASN A 13 -16.11 -50.71 -31.89
N ARG A 14 -16.12 -49.77 -30.96
CA ARG A 14 -16.07 -48.34 -31.26
C ARG A 14 -14.81 -47.78 -30.62
N LEU A 15 -13.78 -47.58 -31.45
CA LEU A 15 -12.69 -46.65 -31.14
C LEU A 15 -13.33 -45.29 -30.88
N ILE A 16 -13.30 -44.83 -29.64
CA ILE A 16 -13.50 -43.43 -29.31
C ILE A 16 -12.12 -42.79 -29.46
N THR A 17 -11.90 -42.10 -30.58
CA THR A 17 -10.74 -41.23 -30.74
C THR A 17 -10.93 -40.04 -29.82
N LEU A 18 -10.28 -40.07 -28.66
CA LEU A 18 -10.15 -38.92 -27.77
C LEU A 18 -9.23 -37.92 -28.47
N ALA A 19 -9.80 -36.96 -29.19
CA ALA A 19 -9.04 -35.82 -29.71
C ALA A 19 -8.72 -34.90 -28.52
N ALA A 20 -7.56 -35.13 -27.90
CA ALA A 20 -6.95 -34.16 -27.01
C ALA A 20 -6.58 -32.93 -27.86
N VAL A 21 -7.40 -31.89 -27.80
CA VAL A 21 -7.00 -30.57 -28.28
C VAL A 21 -6.00 -30.03 -27.25
N LEU A 22 -4.72 -30.36 -27.45
CA LEU A 22 -3.65 -29.54 -26.89
C LEU A 22 -3.73 -28.19 -27.61
N LEU A 23 -4.38 -27.22 -26.98
CA LEU A 23 -4.07 -25.82 -27.26
C LEU A 23 -2.62 -25.61 -26.82
N PHE A 24 -1.70 -25.73 -27.78
CA PHE A 24 -0.39 -25.12 -27.64
C PHE A 24 -0.63 -23.61 -27.58
N ALA A 25 -0.56 -23.03 -26.38
CA ALA A 25 -0.27 -21.62 -26.24
C ALA A 25 1.09 -21.42 -26.92
N LEU A 26 1.07 -20.83 -28.12
CA LEU A 26 2.31 -20.33 -28.71
C LEU A 26 2.85 -19.31 -27.72
N PRO A 27 4.12 -19.40 -27.27
CA PRO A 27 4.70 -18.32 -26.51
C PRO A 27 4.57 -17.08 -27.40
N ALA A 28 3.84 -16.06 -26.91
CA ALA A 28 3.98 -14.73 -27.46
C ALA A 28 5.48 -14.46 -27.49
N ALA A 29 6.03 -14.11 -28.65
CA ALA A 29 7.43 -13.77 -28.73
C ALA A 29 7.66 -12.63 -27.72
N ALA A 30 8.38 -12.93 -26.64
CA ALA A 30 8.78 -11.91 -25.68
C ALA A 30 9.51 -10.85 -26.49
N GLN A 31 9.00 -9.62 -26.45
CA GLN A 31 9.68 -8.52 -27.09
C GLN A 31 10.84 -8.17 -26.19
N ASP A 32 12.05 -8.58 -26.55
CA ASP A 32 13.25 -8.27 -25.79
C ASP A 32 13.48 -6.75 -25.78
N TYR A 33 13.18 -6.11 -24.65
CA TYR A 33 13.53 -4.71 -24.42
C TYR A 33 14.99 -4.62 -23.98
N ASN A 34 15.74 -3.73 -24.61
CA ASN A 34 17.14 -3.51 -24.27
C ASN A 34 17.27 -2.44 -23.17
N TRP A 35 16.93 -2.81 -21.94
CA TRP A 35 17.08 -1.94 -20.78
C TRP A 35 18.57 -1.66 -20.49
N GLN A 36 18.96 -0.40 -20.63
CA GLN A 36 20.30 0.08 -20.31
C GLN A 36 20.33 0.49 -18.85
N ASP A 37 21.23 -0.11 -18.06
CA ASP A 37 21.55 0.35 -16.71
C ASP A 37 22.27 1.71 -16.80
N ILE A 38 21.63 2.74 -16.25
CA ILE A 38 22.12 4.11 -16.18
C ILE A 38 22.40 4.54 -14.74
N THR A 39 22.44 3.60 -13.79
CA THR A 39 22.61 3.88 -12.35
C THR A 39 23.86 4.70 -12.08
N SER A 40 24.97 4.39 -12.75
CA SER A 40 26.25 5.10 -12.58
C SER A 40 26.26 6.56 -13.07
N GLU A 41 25.20 7.01 -13.75
CA GLU A 41 25.03 8.42 -14.15
C GLU A 41 24.54 9.29 -12.98
N PHE A 42 24.13 8.66 -11.86
CA PHE A 42 23.55 9.33 -10.70
C PHE A 42 24.27 8.91 -9.42
N ASP A 43 24.22 9.79 -8.42
CA ASP A 43 24.67 9.47 -7.05
C ASP A 43 23.47 8.91 -6.28
N LEU A 44 23.27 7.59 -6.37
CA LEU A 44 22.16 6.88 -5.76
C LEU A 44 22.66 6.01 -4.60
N PRO A 45 21.93 5.96 -3.47
CA PRO A 45 22.25 5.07 -2.37
C PRO A 45 22.06 3.60 -2.78
N GLU A 46 22.59 2.71 -1.93
CA GLU A 46 22.36 1.27 -2.06
C GLU A 46 20.86 0.94 -2.14
N GLY A 47 20.52 -0.07 -2.94
CA GLY A 47 19.14 -0.51 -3.12
C GLY A 47 18.36 0.22 -4.23
N ILE A 48 18.93 1.22 -4.90
CA ILE A 48 18.28 1.90 -6.03
C ILE A 48 19.07 1.68 -7.32
N LYS A 49 18.40 1.21 -8.36
CA LYS A 49 18.94 1.17 -9.73
C LYS A 49 18.05 1.93 -10.69
N ALA A 50 18.66 2.49 -11.73
CA ALA A 50 17.98 3.24 -12.76
C ALA A 50 18.25 2.66 -14.15
N PHE A 51 17.19 2.54 -14.94
CA PHE A 51 17.26 1.95 -16.28
C PHE A 51 16.55 2.81 -17.31
N LYS A 52 16.99 2.70 -18.57
CA LYS A 52 16.39 3.37 -19.72
C LYS A 52 16.25 2.44 -20.92
N GLU A 53 15.12 2.54 -21.62
CA GLU A 53 14.89 1.90 -22.91
C GLU A 53 14.64 2.98 -23.96
N THR A 54 15.50 3.03 -24.98
CA THR A 54 15.53 4.16 -25.93
C THR A 54 14.41 4.10 -26.96
N SER A 55 14.01 2.91 -27.41
CA SER A 55 12.97 2.73 -28.44
C SER A 55 11.57 3.04 -27.90
N LEU A 56 11.33 2.69 -26.64
CA LEU A 56 10.15 3.03 -25.89
C LEU A 56 10.20 4.45 -25.37
N ASN A 57 11.37 5.10 -25.28
CA ASN A 57 11.51 6.39 -24.60
C ASN A 57 10.95 6.28 -23.17
N ALA A 58 11.45 5.28 -22.45
CA ALA A 58 10.96 4.85 -21.14
C ALA A 58 12.12 4.71 -20.14
N TRP A 59 11.77 4.85 -18.86
CA TRP A 59 12.66 4.71 -17.72
C TRP A 59 11.97 3.91 -16.64
N TYR A 60 12.74 3.15 -15.87
CA TYR A 60 12.26 2.67 -14.59
C TYR A 60 13.33 2.75 -13.51
N LEU A 61 12.85 2.79 -12.27
CA LEU A 61 13.66 2.61 -11.08
C LEU A 61 13.30 1.27 -10.44
N GLU A 62 14.32 0.49 -10.09
CA GLU A 62 14.20 -0.67 -9.21
C GLU A 62 14.63 -0.24 -7.81
N VAL A 63 13.77 -0.50 -6.82
CA VAL A 63 13.97 -0.10 -5.42
C VAL A 63 13.89 -1.33 -4.53
N ASP A 64 15.01 -1.78 -3.98
CA ASP A 64 15.09 -2.93 -3.09
C ASP A 64 14.66 -2.55 -1.67
N LEU A 65 13.45 -2.98 -1.27
CA LEU A 65 12.91 -2.65 0.05
C LEU A 65 13.53 -3.47 1.18
N ASN A 66 14.37 -4.47 0.87
CA ASN A 66 15.19 -5.15 1.87
C ASN A 66 16.28 -4.22 2.43
N VAL A 67 16.68 -3.19 1.68
CA VAL A 67 17.53 -2.10 2.17
C VAL A 67 16.70 -1.18 3.07
N GLN A 68 17.01 -1.19 4.37
CA GLN A 68 16.16 -0.57 5.39
C GLN A 68 16.21 0.97 5.39
N ASP A 69 17.27 1.57 4.84
CA ASP A 69 17.53 3.02 4.89
C ASP A 69 16.69 3.83 3.90
N ILE A 70 15.98 3.17 2.97
CA ILE A 70 15.14 3.81 1.96
C ILE A 70 13.69 3.32 2.03
N VAL A 71 12.75 4.11 1.55
CA VAL A 71 11.34 3.72 1.40
C VAL A 71 10.71 4.43 0.20
N VAL A 72 9.64 3.84 -0.35
CA VAL A 72 8.80 4.46 -1.37
C VAL A 72 7.60 5.11 -0.69
N HIS A 73 7.58 6.43 -0.60
CA HIS A 73 6.61 7.22 0.15
C HIS A 73 5.74 8.09 -0.77
N PRO A 74 4.40 8.04 -0.66
CA PRO A 74 3.53 8.95 -1.39
C PRO A 74 3.54 10.33 -0.74
N TYR A 75 3.48 11.41 -1.50
CA TYR A 75 3.25 12.74 -0.92
C TYR A 75 2.03 13.39 -1.56
N ILE A 76 1.27 14.14 -0.76
CA ILE A 76 0.17 14.99 -1.21
C ILE A 76 0.38 16.43 -0.72
N GLY A 77 0.07 17.40 -1.58
CA GLY A 77 0.24 18.82 -1.28
C GLY A 77 -0.34 19.73 -2.36
N PRO A 78 -0.02 21.04 -2.31
CA PRO A 78 -0.40 21.98 -3.36
C PRO A 78 0.12 21.52 -4.72
N SER A 79 -0.71 21.68 -5.77
CA SER A 79 -0.31 21.36 -7.14
C SER A 79 0.93 22.14 -7.56
N GLN A 80 1.96 21.42 -7.98
CA GLN A 80 3.22 21.97 -8.48
C GLN A 80 3.87 21.00 -9.48
N ASP A 81 4.92 21.43 -10.18
CA ASP A 81 5.67 20.56 -11.07
C ASP A 81 6.42 19.46 -10.28
N LEU A 82 6.70 18.31 -10.90
CA LEU A 82 7.31 17.17 -10.20
C LEU A 82 8.65 17.52 -9.53
N LEU A 83 9.55 18.22 -10.24
CA LEU A 83 10.89 18.51 -9.73
C LEU A 83 10.86 19.36 -8.44
N PRO A 84 10.18 20.53 -8.39
CA PRO A 84 10.07 21.27 -7.14
C PRO A 84 9.33 20.50 -6.04
N PHE A 85 8.36 19.64 -6.39
CA PHE A 85 7.74 18.76 -5.39
C PHE A 85 8.76 17.79 -4.78
N ALA A 86 9.48 17.04 -5.62
CA ALA A 86 10.51 16.11 -5.19
C ALA A 86 11.56 16.79 -4.29
N GLN A 87 12.01 17.99 -4.69
CA GLN A 87 12.93 18.80 -3.89
C GLN A 87 12.36 19.19 -2.52
N SER A 88 11.07 19.58 -2.47
CA SER A 88 10.44 20.05 -1.23
C SER A 88 10.33 18.98 -0.14
N VAL A 89 10.34 17.71 -0.53
CA VAL A 89 10.26 16.55 0.39
C VAL A 89 11.61 15.84 0.56
N GLY A 90 12.68 16.37 -0.05
CA GLY A 90 14.01 15.73 0.03
C GLY A 90 14.09 14.39 -0.70
N ALA A 91 13.30 14.18 -1.76
CA ALA A 91 13.29 12.94 -2.50
C ALA A 91 14.62 12.65 -3.20
N ILE A 92 15.06 11.40 -3.12
CA ILE A 92 16.18 10.86 -3.90
C ILE A 92 15.76 10.75 -5.37
N ALA A 93 14.54 10.29 -5.62
CA ALA A 93 13.91 10.18 -6.92
C ALA A 93 12.38 10.18 -6.73
N ALA A 94 11.62 10.52 -7.77
CA ALA A 94 10.16 10.52 -7.68
C ALA A 94 9.51 10.32 -9.04
N ILE A 95 8.28 9.81 -9.04
CA ILE A 95 7.35 9.85 -10.16
C ILE A 95 6.08 10.60 -9.76
N ASN A 96 5.26 10.99 -10.74
CA ASN A 96 3.94 11.53 -10.42
C ASN A 96 3.05 10.48 -9.74
N GLY A 97 2.01 10.96 -9.03
CA GLY A 97 1.09 10.11 -8.29
C GLY A 97 -0.22 9.79 -9.02
N GLY A 98 -1.29 9.67 -8.23
CA GLY A 98 -2.63 9.30 -8.68
C GLY A 98 -3.39 10.42 -9.39
N PHE A 99 -4.60 10.07 -9.84
CA PHE A 99 -5.51 10.98 -10.55
C PHE A 99 -5.97 12.15 -9.69
N PHE A 100 -6.32 13.25 -10.35
CA PHE A 100 -6.80 14.47 -9.72
C PHE A 100 -7.72 15.29 -10.63
N SER A 101 -8.47 16.22 -10.04
CA SER A 101 -9.26 17.25 -10.75
C SER A 101 -8.95 18.62 -10.17
N GLY A 102 -8.47 19.54 -11.02
CA GLY A 102 -7.95 20.83 -10.55
C GLY A 102 -6.73 20.63 -9.67
N SER A 103 -6.83 20.99 -8.39
CA SER A 103 -5.79 20.75 -7.38
C SER A 103 -6.15 19.67 -6.36
N THR A 104 -7.27 18.96 -6.55
CA THR A 104 -7.79 17.98 -5.60
C THR A 104 -7.48 16.56 -6.07
N SER A 105 -6.80 15.77 -5.24
CA SER A 105 -6.61 14.34 -5.49
C SER A 105 -7.96 13.61 -5.58
N LEU A 106 -8.06 12.71 -6.55
CA LEU A 106 -9.17 11.78 -6.75
C LEU A 106 -8.77 10.34 -6.41
N SER A 107 -7.53 10.16 -5.93
CA SER A 107 -6.94 8.88 -5.60
C SER A 107 -6.58 8.82 -4.13
N THR A 108 -6.68 7.63 -3.55
CA THR A 108 -6.29 7.39 -2.17
C THR A 108 -4.84 7.81 -1.92
N VAL A 109 -4.57 8.42 -0.78
CA VAL A 109 -3.21 8.61 -0.25
C VAL A 109 -3.27 8.25 1.22
N ILE A 110 -2.47 7.27 1.62
CA ILE A 110 -2.32 6.83 3.01
C ILE A 110 -0.93 7.23 3.50
N TYR A 111 -0.91 7.91 4.64
CA TYR A 111 0.27 8.12 5.47
C TYR A 111 0.15 7.22 6.71
N PRO A 112 1.22 7.04 7.50
CA PRO A 112 1.12 6.31 8.76
C PRO A 112 -0.04 6.84 9.60
N GLU A 113 -0.97 5.94 9.93
CA GLU A 113 -2.17 6.22 10.76
C GLU A 113 -3.17 7.24 10.20
N GLU A 114 -3.00 7.74 8.96
CA GLU A 114 -3.84 8.80 8.40
C GLU A 114 -4.27 8.57 6.94
N VAL A 115 -5.58 8.76 6.68
CA VAL A 115 -6.15 8.82 5.32
C VAL A 115 -6.07 10.26 4.80
N MET A 116 -5.00 10.58 4.07
CA MET A 116 -4.78 11.92 3.52
C MET A 116 -5.71 12.26 2.36
N SER A 117 -6.10 11.25 1.57
CA SER A 117 -7.03 11.39 0.46
C SER A 117 -7.75 10.08 0.18
N ARG A 118 -8.90 10.16 -0.48
CA ARG A 118 -9.75 9.00 -0.79
C ARG A 118 -9.97 8.91 -2.29
N ASN A 119 -10.11 7.67 -2.76
CA ASN A 119 -10.61 7.41 -4.10
C ASN A 119 -11.99 8.06 -4.30
N VAL A 120 -12.25 8.51 -5.54
CA VAL A 120 -13.61 8.81 -5.98
C VAL A 120 -14.52 7.62 -5.70
N GLN A 121 -15.67 7.84 -5.07
CA GLN A 121 -16.62 6.77 -4.75
C GLN A 121 -17.55 6.45 -5.92
N THR A 122 -17.85 7.46 -6.75
CA THR A 122 -18.75 7.32 -7.90
C THR A 122 -18.28 8.10 -9.11
N LEU A 123 -18.70 7.65 -10.28
CA LEU A 123 -18.52 8.32 -11.56
C LEU A 123 -19.85 8.39 -12.31
N SER A 124 -20.14 9.53 -12.90
CA SER A 124 -21.29 9.70 -13.79
C SER A 124 -20.91 9.33 -15.22
N ARG A 125 -21.72 8.50 -15.85
CA ARG A 125 -21.61 8.10 -17.26
C ARG A 125 -23.01 8.12 -17.90
N PRO A 126 -23.12 8.07 -19.24
CA PRO A 126 -24.42 8.08 -19.91
C PRO A 126 -25.39 7.00 -19.41
N SER A 127 -24.88 5.82 -19.04
CA SER A 127 -25.69 4.69 -18.54
C SER A 127 -26.08 4.81 -17.05
N GLY A 128 -25.65 5.85 -16.35
CA GLY A 128 -25.99 6.11 -14.95
C GLY A 128 -24.79 6.37 -14.04
N THR A 129 -25.01 6.21 -12.74
CA THR A 129 -23.98 6.33 -11.70
C THR A 129 -23.27 5.00 -11.52
N TYR A 130 -21.94 5.04 -11.64
CA TYR A 130 -21.05 3.92 -11.40
C TYR A 130 -20.40 4.10 -10.05
N TYR A 131 -20.63 3.18 -9.12
CA TYR A 131 -19.76 3.05 -7.95
C TYR A 131 -18.44 2.46 -8.40
N VAL A 132 -17.36 2.73 -7.68
CA VAL A 132 -16.05 2.17 -8.05
C VAL A 132 -15.24 1.73 -6.83
N THR A 133 -14.68 0.53 -6.93
CA THR A 133 -13.42 0.18 -6.28
C THR A 133 -12.26 0.63 -7.17
N ARG A 134 -11.10 0.91 -6.59
CA ARG A 134 -9.94 1.43 -7.30
C ARG A 134 -8.68 0.70 -6.87
N GLY A 135 -7.75 0.50 -7.79
CA GLY A 135 -6.43 0.00 -7.48
C GLY A 135 -5.69 0.88 -6.47
N PHE A 136 -4.91 0.24 -5.62
CA PHE A 136 -4.11 0.88 -4.57
C PHE A 136 -2.80 0.12 -4.42
N PHE A 137 -1.69 0.81 -4.58
CA PHE A 137 -0.37 0.30 -4.23
C PHE A 137 -0.06 0.73 -2.80
N GLY A 138 0.29 -0.21 -1.93
CA GLY A 138 0.62 0.08 -0.54
C GLY A 138 1.86 -0.67 -0.05
N LEU A 139 2.48 -0.13 1.00
CA LEU A 139 3.49 -0.82 1.81
C LEU A 139 2.90 -1.18 3.17
N ARG A 140 3.15 -2.41 3.60
CA ARG A 140 2.72 -2.96 4.88
C ARG A 140 3.72 -2.64 6.01
N GLU A 141 3.33 -2.91 7.25
CA GLU A 141 4.17 -2.75 8.43
C GLU A 141 5.48 -3.54 8.35
N ASP A 142 5.45 -4.72 7.72
CA ASP A 142 6.63 -5.55 7.46
C ASP A 142 7.46 -5.09 6.23
N ARG A 143 7.12 -3.94 5.65
CA ARG A 143 7.70 -3.34 4.43
C ARG A 143 7.42 -4.10 3.14
N SER A 144 6.60 -5.15 3.15
CA SER A 144 6.16 -5.80 1.92
C SER A 144 5.16 -4.93 1.16
N ALA A 145 5.18 -5.03 -0.18
CA ALA A 145 4.28 -4.29 -1.05
C ALA A 145 3.03 -5.09 -1.42
N THR A 146 1.94 -4.39 -1.74
CA THR A 146 0.66 -4.99 -2.14
C THR A 146 -0.06 -4.12 -3.18
N VAL A 147 -0.82 -4.71 -4.11
CA VAL A 147 -1.75 -3.99 -4.98
C VAL A 147 -3.17 -4.48 -4.73
N GLU A 148 -4.04 -3.67 -4.15
CA GLU A 148 -5.40 -4.08 -3.77
C GLU A 148 -6.47 -3.29 -4.52
N TRP A 149 -7.67 -3.85 -4.67
CA TRP A 149 -8.85 -3.06 -5.01
C TRP A 149 -9.50 -2.57 -3.73
N VAL A 150 -9.53 -1.25 -3.53
CA VAL A 150 -9.95 -0.66 -2.26
C VAL A 150 -11.17 0.23 -2.36
N TYR A 151 -11.87 0.38 -1.23
CA TYR A 151 -12.99 1.29 -1.05
C TYR A 151 -12.95 1.94 0.34
N HIS A 152 -13.40 3.19 0.44
CA HIS A 152 -13.49 3.93 1.70
C HIS A 152 -14.95 4.05 2.12
N PHE A 153 -15.33 3.43 3.24
CA PHE A 153 -16.67 3.58 3.81
C PHE A 153 -16.82 4.86 4.65
N SER A 154 -15.72 5.37 5.21
CA SER A 154 -15.65 6.67 5.87
C SER A 154 -14.31 7.37 5.55
N ASN A 155 -13.77 8.15 6.47
CA ASN A 155 -12.43 8.74 6.42
C ASN A 155 -11.47 8.12 7.43
N LEU A 156 -11.88 7.06 8.13
CA LEU A 156 -11.08 6.35 9.12
C LEU A 156 -10.40 5.14 8.48
N LEU A 157 -9.22 4.76 8.98
CA LEU A 157 -8.49 3.57 8.52
C LEU A 157 -9.26 2.27 8.78
N GLU A 158 -10.01 2.18 9.88
CA GLU A 158 -10.90 1.03 10.17
C GLU A 158 -12.03 0.84 9.12
N ASP A 159 -12.24 1.83 8.26
CA ASP A 159 -13.21 1.84 7.17
C ASP A 159 -12.55 1.85 5.78
N PHE A 160 -11.24 1.60 5.71
CA PHE A 160 -10.49 1.39 4.48
C PHE A 160 -10.44 -0.10 4.14
N TYR A 161 -11.24 -0.52 3.16
CA TYR A 161 -11.48 -1.93 2.86
C TYR A 161 -10.79 -2.35 1.57
N ARG A 162 -10.28 -3.58 1.53
CA ARG A 162 -9.87 -4.30 0.32
C ARG A 162 -10.94 -5.28 -0.14
N PHE A 163 -10.90 -5.62 -1.43
CA PHE A 163 -11.77 -6.59 -2.08
C PHE A 163 -10.93 -7.51 -2.99
N ASP A 164 -11.27 -8.80 -3.04
CA ASP A 164 -10.57 -9.79 -3.88
C ASP A 164 -10.67 -9.52 -5.39
N ARG A 165 -11.71 -8.78 -5.80
CA ARG A 165 -11.96 -8.33 -7.17
C ARG A 165 -12.55 -6.92 -7.14
N PRO A 166 -12.36 -6.12 -8.19
CA PRO A 166 -13.08 -4.87 -8.31
C PRO A 166 -14.57 -5.17 -8.51
N ILE A 167 -15.43 -4.21 -8.15
CA ILE A 167 -16.85 -4.36 -8.42
C ILE A 167 -17.11 -4.50 -9.93
N PRO A 168 -18.05 -5.39 -10.34
CA PRO A 168 -18.15 -5.87 -11.72
C PRO A 168 -18.90 -4.88 -12.63
N ASN A 169 -18.40 -3.64 -12.72
CA ASN A 169 -18.89 -2.67 -13.69
C ASN A 169 -18.55 -3.13 -15.11
N THR A 170 -19.43 -2.81 -16.06
CA THR A 170 -19.15 -2.88 -17.50
C THR A 170 -19.47 -1.54 -18.14
N GLN A 171 -19.06 -1.29 -19.38
CA GLN A 171 -19.33 0.00 -20.03
C GLN A 171 -20.83 0.37 -20.13
N THR A 172 -21.69 -0.64 -20.14
CA THR A 172 -23.14 -0.47 -20.29
C THR A 172 -23.95 -0.76 -19.02
N THR A 173 -23.34 -1.35 -18.00
CA THR A 173 -24.05 -1.84 -16.82
C THR A 173 -23.28 -1.47 -15.55
N PRO A 174 -23.76 -0.47 -14.79
CA PRO A 174 -23.23 -0.16 -13.47
C PRO A 174 -23.49 -1.28 -12.46
N ALA A 175 -22.50 -1.56 -11.63
CA ALA A 175 -22.63 -2.44 -10.46
C ALA A 175 -23.26 -1.69 -9.26
N PRO A 176 -23.89 -2.40 -8.32
CA PRO A 176 -24.31 -1.81 -7.05
C PRO A 176 -23.10 -1.29 -6.23
N PRO A 177 -23.33 -0.41 -5.24
CA PRO A 177 -22.26 0.03 -4.34
C PRO A 177 -21.58 -1.14 -3.63
N PRO A 178 -20.25 -1.08 -3.40
CA PRO A 178 -19.56 -2.03 -2.52
C PRO A 178 -20.20 -2.05 -1.13
N VAL A 179 -20.28 -3.22 -0.51
CA VAL A 179 -20.76 -3.39 0.87
C VAL A 179 -19.68 -4.05 1.73
N LYS A 180 -19.63 -3.70 3.01
CA LYS A 180 -18.62 -4.23 3.95
C LYS A 180 -18.59 -5.76 4.03
N ALA A 181 -19.72 -6.42 3.78
CA ALA A 181 -19.81 -7.88 3.84
C ALA A 181 -19.03 -8.61 2.71
N ASP A 182 -18.68 -7.90 1.63
CA ASP A 182 -17.98 -8.45 0.47
C ASP A 182 -16.48 -8.13 0.47
N GLY A 183 -15.98 -7.47 1.52
CA GLY A 183 -14.59 -7.08 1.65
C GLY A 183 -14.10 -7.17 3.09
N GLU A 184 -12.84 -6.80 3.30
CA GLU A 184 -12.19 -6.84 4.59
C GLU A 184 -11.48 -5.53 4.84
N VAL A 185 -11.33 -5.14 6.12
CA VAL A 185 -10.46 -4.02 6.47
C VAL A 185 -9.06 -4.32 5.95
N LEU A 186 -8.45 -3.37 5.26
CA LEU A 186 -7.08 -3.49 4.80
C LEU A 186 -6.14 -3.14 5.96
N GLU A 187 -5.86 -4.14 6.79
CA GLU A 187 -4.98 -4.05 7.95
C GLU A 187 -3.50 -3.95 7.54
N ASP A 188 -2.67 -3.53 8.50
CA ASP A 188 -1.21 -3.46 8.44
C ASP A 188 -0.62 -2.58 7.33
N ILE A 189 -1.40 -1.70 6.71
CA ILE A 189 -0.89 -0.71 5.74
C ILE A 189 -0.31 0.49 6.46
N ILE A 190 0.96 0.80 6.18
CA ILE A 190 1.62 2.02 6.65
C ILE A 190 1.38 3.18 5.69
N LEU A 191 1.51 2.93 4.39
CA LEU A 191 1.42 3.98 3.37
C LEU A 191 0.93 3.43 2.05
N GLY A 192 0.50 4.32 1.16
CA GLY A 192 0.21 3.93 -0.21
C GLY A 192 -0.52 4.99 -1.02
N ILE A 193 -0.68 4.69 -2.30
CA ILE A 193 -1.28 5.59 -3.28
C ILE A 193 -2.24 4.85 -4.19
N GLY A 194 -3.36 5.51 -4.48
CA GLY A 194 -4.38 5.04 -5.41
C GLY A 194 -3.98 5.27 -6.86
N GLY A 195 -4.43 4.38 -7.72
CA GLY A 195 -4.28 4.43 -9.16
C GLY A 195 -5.43 3.67 -9.82
N ALA A 196 -5.31 3.45 -11.13
CA ALA A 196 -6.14 2.54 -11.90
C ALA A 196 -5.75 2.58 -13.40
N PRO A 197 -6.00 1.51 -14.18
CA PRO A 197 -6.43 0.21 -13.70
C PRO A 197 -5.29 -0.56 -13.03
N VAL A 198 -5.63 -1.58 -12.24
CA VAL A 198 -4.69 -2.69 -11.96
C VAL A 198 -4.29 -3.30 -13.31
N LEU A 199 -3.01 -3.63 -13.46
CA LEU A 199 -2.40 -4.10 -14.70
C LEU A 199 -2.01 -5.58 -14.61
N VAL A 200 -1.41 -5.94 -13.49
CA VAL A 200 -0.91 -7.29 -13.19
C VAL A 200 -1.38 -7.64 -11.80
N LYS A 201 -1.89 -8.86 -11.63
CA LYS A 201 -2.34 -9.43 -10.35
C LYS A 201 -1.89 -10.88 -10.29
N ASN A 202 -1.34 -11.33 -9.16
CA ASN A 202 -0.87 -12.71 -8.98
C ASN A 202 0.08 -13.22 -10.09
N GLY A 203 1.00 -12.38 -10.55
CA GLY A 203 1.96 -12.70 -11.61
C GLY A 203 1.34 -12.88 -13.00
N GLN A 204 0.11 -12.40 -13.21
CA GLN A 204 -0.59 -12.49 -14.49
C GLN A 204 -1.17 -11.13 -14.90
N ILE A 205 -1.20 -10.86 -16.20
CA ILE A 205 -1.87 -9.68 -16.75
C ILE A 205 -3.37 -9.78 -16.42
N ASP A 206 -3.89 -8.78 -15.72
CA ASP A 206 -5.28 -8.69 -15.26
C ASP A 206 -5.70 -7.22 -15.26
N ILE A 207 -6.05 -6.73 -16.45
CA ILE A 207 -6.32 -5.31 -16.67
C ILE A 207 -7.79 -5.00 -16.39
N THR A 208 -8.09 -4.40 -15.24
CA THR A 208 -9.45 -4.13 -14.76
C THR A 208 -10.00 -2.78 -15.25
N TYR A 209 -9.85 -2.51 -16.56
CA TYR A 209 -10.19 -1.22 -17.18
C TYR A 209 -11.69 -0.87 -17.12
N ASP A 210 -12.55 -1.87 -17.35
CA ASP A 210 -14.00 -1.66 -17.39
C ASP A 210 -14.60 -1.65 -15.98
N GLU A 211 -14.15 -2.56 -15.12
CA GLU A 211 -14.57 -2.69 -13.72
C GLU A 211 -14.22 -1.42 -12.92
N GLU A 212 -13.06 -0.84 -13.20
CA GLU A 212 -12.63 0.43 -12.64
C GLU A 212 -13.05 1.64 -13.47
N VAL A 213 -13.88 1.50 -14.52
CA VAL A 213 -14.54 2.63 -15.20
C VAL A 213 -13.54 3.70 -15.68
N ILE A 214 -12.41 3.26 -16.26
CA ILE A 214 -11.33 4.15 -16.73
C ILE A 214 -11.65 4.79 -18.09
N TRP A 215 -12.59 4.21 -18.82
CA TRP A 215 -13.20 4.79 -20.00
C TRP A 215 -13.99 6.07 -19.68
N GLY A 216 -14.14 6.95 -20.68
CA GLY A 216 -14.99 8.15 -20.58
C GLY A 216 -14.35 9.38 -19.93
N GLY A 217 -13.01 9.46 -19.85
CA GLY A 217 -12.32 10.68 -19.42
C GLY A 217 -10.83 10.56 -19.11
N ILE A 218 -10.31 9.34 -18.95
CA ILE A 218 -8.92 9.09 -18.49
C ILE A 218 -8.06 8.43 -19.59
N GLY A 219 -8.66 8.08 -20.73
CA GLY A 219 -8.01 7.53 -21.92
C GLY A 219 -8.64 6.22 -22.39
N GLY A 220 -8.55 5.93 -23.68
CA GLY A 220 -8.99 4.67 -24.28
C GLY A 220 -8.10 3.49 -23.89
N PHE A 221 -8.66 2.27 -23.91
CA PHE A 221 -7.93 1.05 -23.55
C PHE A 221 -6.65 0.86 -24.41
N ALA A 222 -6.80 0.98 -25.72
CA ALA A 222 -5.73 0.86 -26.70
C ALA A 222 -5.04 2.20 -27.03
N GLU A 223 -5.44 3.29 -26.36
CA GLU A 223 -4.87 4.61 -26.63
C GLU A 223 -3.42 4.68 -26.14
N THR A 224 -2.51 4.97 -27.07
CA THR A 224 -1.09 5.22 -26.77
C THR A 224 -0.92 6.64 -26.25
N ARG A 225 -0.40 6.76 -25.04
CA ARG A 225 -0.03 8.04 -24.41
C ARG A 225 1.11 7.80 -23.44
N ALA A 226 1.69 8.87 -22.88
CA ALA A 226 2.63 8.73 -21.78
C ALA A 226 1.97 8.00 -20.61
N ARG A 227 2.71 7.10 -19.96
CA ARG A 227 2.22 6.26 -18.87
C ARG A 227 3.16 6.33 -17.68
N THR A 228 2.57 6.20 -16.51
CA THR A 228 3.26 6.04 -15.23
C THR A 228 2.67 4.82 -14.55
N ALA A 229 3.52 3.96 -13.99
CA ALA A 229 3.08 2.76 -13.28
C ALA A 229 3.98 2.49 -12.08
N VAL A 230 3.43 1.76 -11.11
CA VAL A 230 4.15 1.19 -9.98
C VAL A 230 3.84 -0.30 -9.90
N GLY A 231 4.83 -1.12 -9.58
CA GLY A 231 4.66 -2.54 -9.31
C GLY A 231 5.65 -3.02 -8.28
N TYR A 232 5.52 -4.28 -7.88
CA TYR A 232 6.49 -4.90 -6.99
C TYR A 232 6.80 -6.34 -7.42
N THR A 233 8.01 -6.79 -7.16
CA THR A 233 8.51 -8.14 -7.44
C THR A 233 8.28 -9.08 -6.25
N ASP A 234 8.35 -10.39 -6.48
CA ASP A 234 8.27 -11.41 -5.43
C ASP A 234 9.47 -11.38 -4.47
N ASP A 235 10.60 -10.80 -4.88
CA ASP A 235 11.79 -10.59 -4.06
C ASP A 235 11.88 -9.20 -3.40
N ASN A 236 10.72 -8.59 -3.15
CA ASN A 236 10.53 -7.37 -2.36
C ASN A 236 11.22 -6.12 -2.95
N LYS A 237 11.18 -5.99 -4.28
CA LYS A 237 11.56 -4.74 -4.97
C LYS A 237 10.34 -4.02 -5.50
N VAL A 238 10.41 -2.69 -5.54
CA VAL A 238 9.41 -1.84 -6.19
C VAL A 238 9.94 -1.36 -7.53
N ILE A 239 9.08 -1.40 -8.55
CA ILE A 239 9.33 -0.87 -9.89
C ILE A 239 8.55 0.43 -10.06
N LEU A 240 9.24 1.56 -10.25
CA LEU A 240 8.63 2.84 -10.63
C LEU A 240 8.90 3.08 -12.11
N PHE A 241 7.87 3.12 -12.94
CA PHE A 241 8.00 3.16 -14.40
C PHE A 241 7.39 4.44 -15.00
N VAL A 242 8.07 5.02 -15.99
CA VAL A 242 7.53 6.07 -16.86
C VAL A 242 7.86 5.85 -18.33
N ASN A 243 6.96 6.30 -19.20
CA ASN A 243 7.12 6.30 -20.66
C ASN A 243 6.56 7.61 -21.24
N ASN A 244 7.29 8.24 -22.18
CA ASN A 244 6.85 9.47 -22.85
C ASN A 244 5.79 9.24 -23.94
N GLU A 245 5.13 10.31 -24.41
CA GLU A 245 4.01 10.22 -25.38
C GLU A 245 4.42 9.71 -26.78
N SER A 246 5.71 9.74 -27.10
CA SER A 246 6.23 9.25 -28.37
C SER A 246 7.27 8.15 -28.11
N PRO A 247 6.92 6.86 -28.34
CA PRO A 247 5.67 6.38 -28.97
C PRO A 247 4.43 6.31 -28.05
N GLY A 248 4.57 6.45 -26.72
CA GLY A 248 3.48 6.20 -25.79
C GLY A 248 3.13 4.71 -25.67
N LEU A 249 2.28 4.36 -24.70
CA LEU A 249 1.84 2.98 -24.46
C LEU A 249 0.32 2.89 -24.24
N GLY A 250 -0.30 1.84 -24.77
CA GLY A 250 -1.63 1.38 -24.34
C GLY A 250 -1.53 0.49 -23.10
N PHE A 251 -2.65 0.21 -22.43
CA PHE A 251 -2.63 -0.53 -21.16
C PHE A 251 -2.12 -1.97 -21.30
N GLN A 252 -2.48 -2.65 -22.40
CA GLN A 252 -1.99 -4.01 -22.68
C GLN A 252 -0.46 -4.06 -22.72
N LYS A 253 0.16 -3.14 -23.46
CA LYS A 253 1.61 -3.08 -23.59
C LYS A 253 2.31 -2.66 -22.28
N LEU A 254 1.69 -1.76 -21.53
CA LEU A 254 2.17 -1.38 -20.21
C LEU A 254 2.16 -2.57 -19.24
N ALA A 255 1.09 -3.37 -19.21
CA ALA A 255 1.00 -4.55 -18.37
C ALA A 255 2.03 -5.61 -18.75
N GLU A 256 2.23 -5.85 -20.05
CA GLU A 256 3.30 -6.73 -20.56
C GLU A 256 4.68 -6.26 -20.08
N ILE A 257 4.99 -4.97 -20.19
CA ILE A 257 6.27 -4.42 -19.71
C ILE A 257 6.43 -4.59 -18.20
N MET A 258 5.41 -4.26 -17.40
CA MET A 258 5.49 -4.40 -15.94
C MET A 258 5.71 -5.86 -15.53
N LEU A 259 5.05 -6.81 -16.21
CA LEU A 259 5.25 -8.24 -15.98
C LEU A 259 6.66 -8.70 -16.42
N ASP A 260 7.15 -8.23 -17.57
CA ASP A 260 8.50 -8.54 -18.07
C ASP A 260 9.60 -7.97 -17.15
N LEU A 261 9.34 -6.85 -16.47
CA LEU A 261 10.19 -6.27 -15.42
C LEU A 261 10.11 -7.04 -14.09
N GLY A 262 9.34 -8.12 -14.02
CA GLY A 262 9.23 -8.99 -12.85
C GLY A 262 8.15 -8.58 -11.84
N SER A 263 7.26 -7.64 -12.19
CA SER A 263 6.19 -7.25 -11.28
C SER A 263 5.24 -8.43 -11.04
N TYR A 264 5.13 -8.87 -9.79
CA TYR A 264 4.12 -9.82 -9.34
C TYR A 264 2.73 -9.17 -9.33
N GLU A 265 2.64 -7.90 -8.92
CA GLU A 265 1.47 -7.06 -9.17
C GLU A 265 1.89 -5.65 -9.60
N ALA A 266 1.03 -5.01 -10.38
CA ALA A 266 1.30 -3.68 -10.92
C ALA A 266 0.03 -2.85 -11.08
N LEU A 267 0.19 -1.55 -10.89
CA LEU A 267 -0.86 -0.53 -10.90
C LEU A 267 -0.48 0.62 -11.82
N ASN A 268 -1.40 1.02 -12.70
CA ASN A 268 -1.25 2.24 -13.47
C ASN A 268 -1.56 3.48 -12.60
N LEU A 269 -0.73 4.51 -12.72
CA LEU A 269 -0.93 5.83 -12.12
C LEU A 269 -1.35 6.85 -13.17
N ASP A 270 -1.47 8.12 -12.78
CA ASP A 270 -1.87 9.16 -13.71
C ASP A 270 -0.86 9.34 -14.85
N GLY A 271 -1.35 9.56 -16.07
CA GLY A 271 -0.54 9.51 -17.29
C GLY A 271 -0.68 10.76 -18.16
N GLY A 272 -0.17 10.69 -19.39
CA GLY A 272 -0.13 11.85 -20.30
C GLY A 272 0.74 12.96 -19.70
N GLY A 273 0.24 14.20 -19.69
CA GLY A 273 1.01 15.34 -19.22
C GLY A 273 1.45 15.33 -17.75
N SER A 274 0.92 14.40 -16.94
CA SER A 274 1.42 14.14 -15.59
C SER A 274 2.75 13.39 -15.57
N THR A 275 3.01 12.56 -16.60
CA THR A 275 4.08 11.57 -16.58
C THR A 275 5.45 12.21 -16.52
N HIS A 276 6.04 12.16 -15.34
CA HIS A 276 7.39 12.64 -15.09
C HIS A 276 8.09 11.73 -14.09
N MET A 277 9.42 11.68 -14.18
CA MET A 277 10.32 11.05 -13.24
C MET A 277 11.50 12.00 -12.96
N THR A 278 11.85 12.12 -11.69
CA THR A 278 13.13 12.70 -11.25
C THR A 278 14.06 11.59 -10.78
N ILE A 279 15.36 11.77 -11.04
CA ILE A 279 16.43 10.99 -10.41
C ILE A 279 17.46 12.00 -9.91
N GLY A 280 17.69 12.03 -8.61
CA GLY A 280 18.36 13.15 -7.95
C GLY A 280 17.63 14.47 -8.24
N ASN A 281 18.42 15.51 -8.54
CA ASN A 281 17.89 16.86 -8.72
C ASN A 281 17.53 17.23 -10.17
N GLN A 282 17.15 16.25 -10.99
CA GLN A 282 16.86 16.44 -12.41
C GLN A 282 15.69 15.60 -12.90
N LEU A 283 14.94 16.13 -13.88
CA LEU A 283 13.96 15.38 -14.65
C LEU A 283 14.66 14.53 -15.70
N VAL A 284 14.36 13.23 -15.74
CA VAL A 284 15.00 12.29 -16.69
C VAL A 284 14.19 12.08 -17.96
N ASN A 285 12.87 12.24 -17.88
CA ASN A 285 11.99 12.26 -19.03
C ASN A 285 11.44 13.68 -19.28
N LYS A 286 11.09 13.95 -20.53
CA LYS A 286 10.52 15.24 -20.94
C LYS A 286 9.19 14.98 -21.63
N SER A 287 8.09 15.19 -20.91
CA SER A 287 6.76 15.23 -21.52
C SER A 287 6.64 16.46 -22.42
N LEU A 288 5.89 16.33 -23.51
CA LEU A 288 5.53 17.45 -24.37
C LEU A 288 4.55 18.44 -23.69
N HIS A 289 3.88 18.00 -22.63
CA HIS A 289 2.83 18.75 -21.95
C HIS A 289 2.93 18.58 -20.43
N SER A 290 3.85 19.30 -19.76
CA SER A 290 3.92 19.25 -18.30
C SER A 290 2.68 19.83 -17.63
N ARG A 291 2.15 19.15 -16.62
CA ARG A 291 1.11 19.67 -15.73
C ARG A 291 1.51 19.56 -14.27
N GLN A 292 1.04 20.52 -13.49
CA GLN A 292 1.21 20.50 -12.04
C GLN A 292 0.37 19.37 -11.43
N ILE A 293 0.94 18.68 -10.46
CA ILE A 293 0.37 17.49 -9.82
C ILE A 293 0.23 17.72 -8.31
N PRO A 294 -0.86 17.27 -7.67
CA PRO A 294 -1.04 17.37 -6.23
C PRO A 294 -0.46 16.17 -5.47
N THR A 295 -0.08 15.10 -6.16
CA THR A 295 0.49 13.89 -5.54
C THR A 295 1.72 13.38 -6.30
N ILE A 296 2.67 12.82 -5.57
CA ILE A 296 3.87 12.13 -6.09
C ILE A 296 4.07 10.80 -5.36
N LEU A 297 4.86 9.91 -5.96
CA LEU A 297 5.41 8.74 -5.29
C LEU A 297 6.94 8.85 -5.33
N ALA A 298 7.56 8.96 -4.17
CA ALA A 298 8.97 9.33 -4.03
C ALA A 298 9.77 8.26 -3.31
N ILE A 299 11.03 8.08 -3.71
CA ILE A 299 12.02 7.34 -2.93
C ILE A 299 12.67 8.34 -1.97
N VAL A 300 12.61 8.05 -0.68
CA VAL A 300 13.11 8.91 0.40
C VAL A 300 13.86 8.07 1.44
N PRO A 301 14.72 8.68 2.26
CA PRO A 301 15.27 8.03 3.44
C PRO A 301 14.15 7.50 4.37
N ALA A 302 14.35 6.33 4.99
CA ALA A 302 13.30 5.66 5.76
C ALA A 302 12.84 6.44 7.01
N ASP A 303 13.69 7.31 7.56
CA ASP A 303 13.31 8.22 8.65
C ASP A 303 12.23 9.25 8.25
N SER A 304 11.99 9.43 6.95
CA SER A 304 10.92 10.27 6.41
C SER A 304 9.53 9.71 6.65
N LEU A 305 9.40 8.43 7.02
CA LEU A 305 8.13 7.84 7.44
C LEU A 305 7.56 8.55 8.67
N LYS A 306 8.43 9.09 9.55
CA LYS A 306 8.03 9.69 10.82
C LYS A 306 7.03 8.79 11.57
N LEU A 307 7.28 7.48 11.54
CA LEU A 307 6.41 6.52 12.23
C LEU A 307 6.30 6.98 13.68
N PRO A 308 5.09 7.01 14.25
CA PRO A 308 4.96 7.18 15.68
C PRO A 308 5.80 6.08 16.32
N VAL A 309 6.66 6.45 17.25
CA VAL A 309 7.38 5.45 18.02
C VAL A 309 6.34 4.76 18.88
N LYS A 310 5.86 3.61 18.40
CA LYS A 310 5.18 2.63 19.24
C LYS A 310 6.22 2.11 20.22
N GLN A 311 6.49 2.87 21.28
CA GLN A 311 7.18 2.29 22.42
C GLN A 311 6.22 1.24 22.98
N SER A 312 6.70 0.01 23.11
CA SER A 312 5.98 -1.01 23.87
C SER A 312 5.62 -0.43 25.23
N GLU A 313 4.39 -0.66 25.68
CA GLU A 313 3.91 -0.27 27.01
C GLU A 313 5.01 -0.50 28.06
N ILE A 314 5.47 0.57 28.70
CA ILE A 314 6.44 0.46 29.79
C ILE A 314 5.66 0.18 31.06
N ILE A 315 5.74 -1.05 31.54
CA ILE A 315 5.08 -1.43 32.79
C ILE A 315 6.13 -1.45 33.89
N LEU A 316 5.93 -0.57 34.88
CA LEU A 316 6.71 -0.56 36.09
C LEU A 316 5.84 -1.00 37.27
N ASP A 317 6.31 -2.02 37.96
CA ASP A 317 5.72 -2.60 39.16
C ASP A 317 6.74 -2.60 40.31
N THR A 318 6.25 -2.88 41.52
CA THR A 318 6.94 -2.57 42.78
C THR A 318 8.27 -3.30 43.00
N GLU A 319 8.53 -4.37 42.24
CA GLU A 319 9.76 -5.15 42.28
C GLU A 319 10.90 -4.60 41.43
N PHE A 320 10.64 -3.66 40.50
CA PHE A 320 11.67 -3.21 39.57
C PHE A 320 12.64 -2.20 40.19
N ASP A 321 13.89 -2.25 39.74
CA ASP A 321 15.00 -1.43 40.26
C ASP A 321 14.80 0.07 40.07
N ASN A 322 14.01 0.48 39.08
CA ASN A 322 13.66 1.87 38.80
C ASN A 322 12.38 2.34 39.54
N VAL A 323 11.90 1.54 40.48
CA VAL A 323 10.85 1.90 41.44
C VAL A 323 11.45 2.05 42.83
N VAL A 324 11.35 3.25 43.40
CA VAL A 324 11.93 3.58 44.71
C VAL A 324 10.84 3.97 45.69
N LEU A 325 10.71 3.20 46.77
CA LEU A 325 9.84 3.51 47.89
C LEU A 325 10.62 4.31 48.94
N THR A 326 10.27 5.58 49.12
CA THR A 326 10.92 6.47 50.09
C THR A 326 10.11 6.53 51.38
N GLY A 327 10.80 6.40 52.52
CA GLY A 327 10.20 6.38 53.86
C GLY A 327 10.14 4.97 54.46
N SER A 328 9.84 4.87 55.76
CA SER A 328 9.95 3.61 56.53
C SER A 328 8.63 2.88 56.77
N GLY A 329 7.50 3.40 56.31
CA GLY A 329 6.17 2.85 56.58
C GLY A 329 5.58 1.99 55.48
N TRP A 330 6.35 1.60 54.47
CA TRP A 330 5.87 0.77 53.36
C TRP A 330 5.72 -0.71 53.76
N PHE A 331 4.60 -1.33 53.42
CA PHE A 331 4.32 -2.75 53.62
C PHE A 331 3.41 -3.33 52.53
N GLU A 332 3.50 -4.63 52.28
CA GLU A 332 2.69 -5.29 51.24
C GLU A 332 1.20 -5.34 51.60
N THR A 333 0.36 -5.19 50.57
CA THR A 333 -1.07 -5.49 50.68
C THR A 333 -1.32 -6.98 50.90
N ALA A 334 -2.34 -7.31 51.69
CA ALA A 334 -2.89 -8.66 51.78
C ALA A 334 -4.04 -8.90 50.79
N ASN A 335 -4.52 -7.86 50.10
CA ASN A 335 -5.62 -7.93 49.14
C ASN A 335 -5.08 -8.31 47.76
N ALA A 336 -5.78 -9.23 47.07
CA ALA A 336 -5.50 -9.57 45.68
C ALA A 336 -5.94 -8.44 44.70
N GLY A 337 -5.49 -8.52 43.44
CA GLY A 337 -5.81 -7.54 42.40
C GLY A 337 -4.66 -6.58 42.04
N TYR A 338 -3.43 -6.94 42.42
CA TYR A 338 -2.20 -6.28 41.98
C TYR A 338 -1.80 -6.77 40.58
N TYR A 339 -0.98 -5.98 39.89
CA TYR A 339 -0.41 -6.33 38.59
C TYR A 339 0.68 -7.41 38.78
N GLY A 340 0.83 -8.32 37.81
CA GLY A 340 1.89 -9.33 37.84
C GLY A 340 1.94 -10.19 39.12
N ASP A 341 3.16 -10.46 39.58
CA ASP A 341 3.44 -11.31 40.74
C ASP A 341 3.77 -10.50 42.02
N SER A 342 4.10 -9.21 41.90
CA SER A 342 4.46 -8.37 43.05
C SER A 342 3.24 -7.71 43.68
N ARG A 343 3.24 -7.66 45.02
CA ARG A 343 2.09 -7.14 45.76
C ARG A 343 2.14 -5.61 45.80
N SER A 344 1.00 -4.96 45.59
CA SER A 344 0.90 -3.51 45.79
C SER A 344 1.35 -3.10 47.19
N MET A 345 2.13 -2.03 47.24
CA MET A 345 2.69 -1.50 48.48
C MET A 345 1.77 -0.46 49.08
N LEU A 346 1.64 -0.49 50.40
CA LEU A 346 0.80 0.38 51.21
C LEU A 346 1.66 1.18 52.17
N ALA A 347 1.24 2.41 52.45
CA ALA A 347 1.78 3.21 53.54
C ALA A 347 0.63 3.71 54.44
N PRO A 348 0.88 3.96 55.75
CA PRO A 348 -0.04 4.71 56.59
C PRO A 348 -0.34 6.09 55.99
N ILE A 349 -1.42 6.72 56.44
CA ILE A 349 -1.74 8.10 56.07
C ILE A 349 -0.50 8.97 56.34
N GLY A 350 0.09 9.47 55.26
CA GLY A 350 1.30 10.26 55.28
C GLY A 350 1.01 11.75 55.28
N ASP A 351 1.99 12.51 55.73
CA ASP A 351 2.09 13.97 55.61
C ASP A 351 2.84 14.41 54.33
N GLY A 352 3.06 13.48 53.40
CA GLY A 352 3.89 13.66 52.20
C GLY A 352 5.36 13.22 52.39
N SER A 353 5.78 12.80 53.58
CA SER A 353 7.14 12.27 53.83
C SER A 353 7.39 10.88 53.23
N GLN A 354 6.33 10.17 52.80
CA GLN A 354 6.40 8.86 52.18
C GLN A 354 5.85 8.94 50.76
N PHE A 355 6.65 8.53 49.77
CA PHE A 355 6.26 8.55 48.37
C PHE A 355 6.96 7.43 47.60
N ALA A 356 6.32 7.01 46.51
CA ALA A 356 6.89 6.06 45.56
C ALA A 356 7.29 6.82 44.30
N THR A 357 8.49 6.55 43.78
CA THR A 357 8.98 7.13 42.54
C THR A 357 9.14 6.02 41.51
N TYR A 358 8.42 6.12 40.40
CA TYR A 358 8.54 5.24 39.24
C TYR A 358 9.31 6.00 38.16
N SER A 359 10.45 5.47 37.72
CA SER A 359 11.36 6.13 36.77
C SER A 359 11.43 5.35 35.46
N PRO A 360 10.49 5.54 34.52
CA PRO A 360 10.53 4.85 33.24
C PRO A 360 11.72 5.32 32.40
N ASP A 361 12.37 4.38 31.72
CA ASP A 361 13.41 4.68 30.74
C ASP A 361 12.75 5.10 29.42
N LEU A 362 12.50 6.40 29.31
CA LEU A 362 11.94 7.00 28.11
C LEU A 362 13.04 7.18 27.07
N VAL A 363 12.84 6.60 25.89
CA VAL A 363 13.87 6.59 24.82
C VAL A 363 13.82 7.82 23.93
N GLU A 364 12.77 8.64 24.05
CA GLU A 364 12.59 9.87 23.28
C GLU A 364 11.73 10.92 23.99
N ASN A 365 11.76 12.16 23.49
CA ASN A 365 10.86 13.22 23.94
C ASN A 365 9.52 13.14 23.20
N ALA A 366 8.45 12.75 23.89
CA ALA A 366 7.10 12.59 23.33
C ALA A 366 6.02 12.98 24.36
N GLU A 367 4.75 12.97 23.94
CA GLU A 367 3.60 12.99 24.85
C GLU A 367 3.29 11.56 25.33
N TYR A 368 3.12 11.38 26.63
CA TYR A 368 2.87 10.07 27.24
C TYR A 368 1.56 10.10 28.04
N GLU A 369 0.76 9.05 27.88
CA GLU A 369 -0.36 8.78 28.78
C GLU A 369 0.13 7.97 29.97
N VAL A 370 -0.15 8.44 31.18
CA VAL A 370 0.26 7.78 32.42
C VAL A 370 -0.95 7.18 33.09
N TYR A 371 -0.89 5.88 33.31
CA TYR A 371 -1.90 5.11 34.03
C TYR A 371 -1.30 4.57 35.33
N ALA A 372 -2.12 4.48 36.37
CA ALA A 372 -1.74 3.84 37.62
C ALA A 372 -2.76 2.76 37.97
N TRP A 373 -2.27 1.63 38.47
CA TRP A 373 -3.09 0.52 38.95
C TRP A 373 -2.91 0.37 40.45
N TRP A 374 -4.02 0.25 41.18
CA TRP A 374 -3.98 0.01 42.62
C TRP A 374 -5.12 -0.91 43.07
N VAL A 375 -4.89 -1.57 44.21
CA VAL A 375 -5.92 -2.42 44.82
C VAL A 375 -6.93 -1.56 45.57
N ALA A 376 -8.15 -1.49 45.05
CA ALA A 376 -9.26 -0.79 45.69
C ALA A 376 -9.65 -1.48 47.03
N SER A 377 -9.91 -0.68 48.08
CA SER A 377 -10.46 -1.14 49.36
C SER A 377 -11.08 0.04 50.12
N PHE A 378 -12.06 -0.22 50.99
CA PHE A 378 -12.84 0.81 51.71
C PHE A 378 -12.01 1.71 52.64
N ASN A 379 -10.78 1.30 52.95
CA ASN A 379 -9.84 1.99 53.83
C ASN A 379 -8.62 2.57 53.07
N ARG A 380 -8.75 2.81 51.76
CA ARG A 380 -7.71 3.44 50.92
C ARG A 380 -8.01 4.92 50.68
N SER A 381 -6.98 5.66 50.31
CA SER A 381 -7.12 7.07 49.98
C SER A 381 -8.10 7.23 48.81
N THR A 382 -9.08 8.11 48.98
CA THR A 382 -10.00 8.52 47.92
C THR A 382 -9.41 9.56 46.98
N ASP A 383 -8.22 10.07 47.32
CA ASP A 383 -7.47 11.11 46.60
C ASP A 383 -6.11 10.55 46.16
N THR A 384 -6.13 9.30 45.67
CA THR A 384 -4.99 8.73 44.96
C THR A 384 -5.10 9.22 43.51
N PRO A 385 -4.00 9.71 42.87
CA PRO A 385 -4.03 10.30 41.53
C PRO A 385 -4.79 9.47 40.48
#